data_AF-A0A2C6MEQ9-F1
#
_entry.id   AF-A0A2C6MEQ9-F1
#
_cell.length_a   1.000
_cell.length_b   1.000
_cell.length_c   1.000
_cell.angle_alpha   90.00
_cell.angle_beta   90.00
_cell.angle_gamma   90.00
#
_symmetry.space_group_name_H-M   'P 1'
#
loop_
_entity.id
_entity.type
_entity.pdbx_description
1 polymer ?
#
loop_
_entity_poly.entity_id
_entity_poly.type
_entity_poly.pdbx_seq_one_letter_code
_entity_poly.pdbx_strand_id
1 'polypeptide(L)'
;MHVTEAFILARYFMFTQVYFHRTRRLFDLMLTNFLKEILPGGTYPADINQYLQMNDDVIWCMMTKEQKNNEWAHRIVNRDLISLVDESPPHSDTKDKRYYNMIVRDIERECGKENIITDSASKLPHKIPSRIEVDDEKAIPVIRKNSTFPVSIGSESEIIQNLTKPINIIRIYAKKEVYERAKQIYDEKQSDALGE
;
A
#
# COMPACT_ATOMS: atom_id res chain seq x y z
N MET A 1 -15.61 -16.02 -20.61
CA MET A 1 -14.46 -16.49 -19.81
C MET A 1 -13.26 -15.57 -20.00
N HIS A 2 -12.65 -15.51 -21.19
CA HIS A 2 -11.44 -14.69 -21.42
C HIS A 2 -11.57 -13.19 -21.10
N VAL A 3 -12.71 -12.57 -21.38
CA VAL A 3 -12.96 -11.17 -21.00
C VAL A 3 -12.93 -10.99 -19.47
N THR A 4 -13.48 -11.95 -18.72
CA THR A 4 -13.46 -11.96 -17.26
C THR A 4 -12.05 -12.16 -16.71
N GLU A 5 -11.25 -13.03 -17.33
CA GLU A 5 -9.82 -13.21 -17.00
C GLU A 5 -9.04 -11.92 -17.20
N ALA A 6 -9.22 -11.27 -18.35
CA ALA A 6 -8.60 -9.98 -18.65
C ALA A 6 -9.01 -8.90 -17.65
N PHE A 7 -10.27 -8.86 -17.23
CA PHE A 7 -10.76 -7.93 -16.21
C PHE A 7 -10.08 -8.15 -14.84
N ILE A 8 -9.95 -9.40 -14.40
CA ILE A 8 -9.28 -9.72 -13.13
C ILE A 8 -7.79 -9.37 -13.19
N LEU A 9 -7.12 -9.64 -14.31
CA LEU A 9 -5.74 -9.23 -14.54
C LEU A 9 -5.58 -7.71 -14.55
N ALA A 10 -6.48 -6.98 -15.22
CA ALA A 10 -6.47 -5.52 -15.21
C ALA A 10 -6.60 -4.97 -13.78
N ARG A 11 -7.50 -5.54 -12.97
CA ARG A 11 -7.63 -5.20 -11.55
C ARG A 11 -6.35 -5.49 -10.77
N TYR A 12 -5.69 -6.62 -11.02
CA TYR A 12 -4.39 -6.95 -10.42
C TYR A 12 -3.33 -5.89 -10.75
N PHE A 13 -3.19 -5.51 -12.03
CA PHE A 13 -2.22 -4.47 -12.45
C PHE A 13 -2.54 -3.10 -11.85
N MET A 14 -3.81 -2.73 -11.72
CA MET A 14 -4.20 -1.49 -11.04
C MET A 14 -3.72 -1.45 -9.59
N PHE A 15 -3.77 -2.57 -8.86
CA PHE A 15 -3.23 -2.61 -7.49
C PHE A 15 -1.72 -2.47 -7.46
N THR A 16 -1.00 -3.24 -8.27
CA THR A 16 0.47 -3.28 -8.23
C THR A 16 1.10 -2.02 -8.78
N GLN A 17 0.52 -1.41 -9.83
CA GLN A 17 1.14 -0.28 -10.54
C GLN A 17 0.61 1.09 -10.12
N VAL A 18 -0.67 1.21 -9.74
CA VAL A 18 -1.30 2.51 -9.44
C VAL A 18 -1.60 2.65 -7.96
N TYR A 19 -2.45 1.79 -7.40
CA TYR A 19 -2.92 1.96 -6.01
C TYR A 19 -1.81 1.77 -4.98
N PHE A 20 -0.88 0.83 -5.22
CA PHE A 20 0.27 0.60 -4.37
C PHE A 20 1.55 1.21 -4.93
N HIS A 21 1.45 2.19 -5.82
CA HIS A 21 2.63 2.92 -6.28
C HIS A 21 3.32 3.60 -5.09
N ARG A 22 4.64 3.39 -4.97
CA ARG A 22 5.46 3.88 -3.85
C ARG A 22 5.27 5.36 -3.52
N THR A 23 5.20 6.22 -4.52
CA THR A 23 5.05 7.67 -4.32
C THR A 23 3.65 8.00 -3.83
N ARG A 24 2.61 7.36 -4.39
CA ARG A 24 1.22 7.58 -3.98
C ARG A 24 1.01 7.17 -2.53
N ARG A 25 1.56 6.02 -2.14
CA ARG A 25 1.52 5.52 -0.75
C ARG A 25 2.23 6.46 0.22
N LEU A 26 3.37 7.00 -0.18
CA LEU A 26 4.08 8.00 0.62
C LEU A 26 3.21 9.26 0.84
N PHE A 27 2.53 9.76 -0.20
CA PHE A 27 1.58 10.87 -0.05
C PHE A 27 0.42 10.55 0.88
N ASP A 28 -0.17 9.35 0.81
CA ASP A 28 -1.22 8.94 1.76
C ASP A 28 -0.72 9.01 3.22
N LEU A 29 0.50 8.53 3.47
CA LEU A 29 1.10 8.52 4.81
C LEU A 29 1.37 9.93 5.31
N MET A 30 1.97 10.79 4.48
CA MET A 30 2.20 12.19 4.82
C MET A 30 0.89 12.92 5.09
N LEU A 31 -0.13 12.72 4.25
CA LEU A 31 -1.44 13.33 4.44
C LEU A 31 -2.13 12.82 5.71
N THR A 32 -2.04 11.52 5.99
CA THR A 32 -2.61 10.94 7.22
C THR A 32 -1.94 11.52 8.46
N ASN A 33 -0.62 11.68 8.46
CA ASN A 33 0.11 12.28 9.58
C ASN A 33 -0.22 13.76 9.73
N PHE A 34 -0.28 14.52 8.64
CA PHE A 34 -0.74 15.91 8.64
C PHE A 34 -2.13 16.04 9.28
N LEU A 35 -3.10 15.25 8.82
CA LEU A 35 -4.47 15.29 9.33
C LEU A 35 -4.56 14.94 10.81
N LYS A 36 -3.76 13.97 11.29
CA LYS A 36 -3.69 13.62 12.71
C LYS A 36 -3.17 14.77 13.58
N GLU A 37 -2.24 15.56 13.06
CA GLU A 37 -1.63 16.68 13.79
C GLU A 37 -2.51 17.93 13.77
N ILE A 38 -3.21 18.20 12.66
CA ILE A 38 -3.99 19.45 12.49
C ILE A 38 -5.42 19.37 12.99
N LEU A 39 -6.06 18.19 12.91
CA LEU A 39 -7.45 18.03 13.30
C LEU A 39 -7.58 17.82 14.81
N PRO A 40 -8.63 18.36 15.46
CA PRO A 40 -8.90 18.11 16.87
C PRO A 40 -9.03 16.61 17.16
N GLY A 41 -8.18 16.10 18.07
CA GLY A 41 -8.13 14.67 18.39
C GLY A 41 -7.61 13.77 17.25
N GLY A 42 -7.07 14.35 16.18
CA GLY A 42 -6.55 13.64 15.01
C GLY A 42 -7.62 12.90 14.20
N THR A 43 -8.88 13.30 14.33
CA THR A 43 -10.03 12.67 13.68
C THR A 43 -10.90 13.71 13.00
N TYR A 44 -11.63 13.28 11.97
CA TYR A 44 -12.64 14.13 11.34
C TYR A 44 -13.76 14.50 12.33
N PRO A 45 -14.45 15.63 12.10
CA PRO A 45 -15.58 16.03 12.93
C PRO A 45 -16.66 14.95 13.02
N ALA A 46 -17.18 14.72 14.23
CA ALA A 46 -18.28 13.78 14.46
C ALA A 46 -19.65 14.33 14.01
N ASP A 47 -19.80 15.66 14.00
CA ASP A 47 -21.00 16.31 13.46
C ASP A 47 -21.03 16.20 11.93
N ILE A 48 -22.16 15.74 11.40
CA ILE A 48 -22.33 15.48 9.96
C ILE A 48 -22.20 16.78 9.15
N ASN A 49 -22.76 17.89 9.64
CA ASN A 49 -22.71 19.14 8.88
C ASN A 49 -21.27 19.65 8.78
N GLN A 50 -20.50 19.56 9.88
CA GLN A 50 -19.07 19.88 9.86
C GLN A 50 -18.27 18.93 8.97
N TYR A 51 -18.55 17.63 9.01
CA TYR A 51 -17.91 16.65 8.13
C TYR A 51 -18.16 16.95 6.65
N LEU A 52 -19.38 17.31 6.27
CA LEU A 52 -19.74 17.64 4.88
C LEU A 52 -19.04 18.91 4.36
N GLN A 53 -18.59 19.80 5.25
CA GLN A 53 -17.76 20.94 4.86
C GLN A 53 -16.29 20.55 4.63
N MET A 54 -15.86 19.36 5.05
CA MET A 54 -14.50 18.87 4.80
C MET A 54 -14.38 18.36 3.37
N ASN A 55 -13.61 19.06 2.56
CA ASN A 55 -13.29 18.70 1.19
C ASN A 55 -11.82 19.01 0.88
N ASP A 56 -11.38 18.62 -0.32
CA ASP A 56 -9.99 18.75 -0.75
C ASP A 56 -9.50 20.20 -0.69
N ASP A 57 -10.33 21.18 -1.07
CA ASP A 57 -9.97 22.61 -1.04
C ASP A 57 -9.71 23.09 0.39
N VAL A 58 -10.53 22.66 1.35
CA VAL A 58 -10.37 23.02 2.76
C VAL A 58 -9.08 22.42 3.32
N ILE A 59 -8.83 21.13 3.06
CA ILE A 59 -7.60 20.47 3.52
C ILE A 59 -6.36 21.08 2.85
N TRP A 60 -6.44 21.41 1.56
CA TRP A 60 -5.37 22.09 0.82
C TRP A 60 -5.07 23.47 1.39
N CYS A 61 -6.11 24.24 1.72
CA CYS A 61 -5.97 25.55 2.36
C CYS A 61 -5.30 25.43 3.74
N MET A 62 -5.66 24.42 4.54
CA MET A 62 -5.01 24.14 5.82
C MET A 62 -3.52 23.83 5.63
N MET A 63 -3.17 22.93 4.70
CA MET A 63 -1.75 22.61 4.42
C MET A 63 -0.97 23.84 3.98
N THR A 64 -1.54 24.67 3.10
CA THR A 64 -0.87 25.88 2.60
C THR A 64 -0.61 26.90 3.73
N LYS A 65 -1.51 26.99 4.71
CA LYS A 65 -1.32 27.86 5.89
C LYS A 65 -0.26 27.31 6.84
N GLU A 66 -0.26 26.00 7.07
CA GLU A 66 0.60 25.34 8.06
C GLU A 66 1.97 24.89 7.52
N GLN A 67 2.26 25.12 6.24
CA GLN A 67 3.52 24.70 5.60
C GLN A 67 4.80 25.18 6.31
N LYS A 68 4.73 26.21 7.16
CA LYS A 68 5.89 26.70 7.93
C LYS A 68 6.06 26.00 9.28
N ASN A 69 4.97 25.48 9.85
CA ASN A 69 4.93 24.91 11.19
C ASN A 69 4.82 23.38 11.18
N ASN A 70 4.43 22.79 10.04
CA ASN A 70 4.18 21.37 9.88
C ASN A 70 5.00 20.78 8.72
N GLU A 71 5.86 19.80 9.03
CA GLU A 71 6.74 19.16 8.06
C GLU A 71 5.94 18.48 6.92
N TRP A 72 4.86 17.79 7.25
CA TRP A 72 4.05 17.06 6.27
C TRP A 72 3.36 18.01 5.30
N ALA A 73 2.81 19.11 5.80
CA ALA A 73 2.22 20.15 4.98
C ALA A 73 3.24 20.75 4.01
N HIS A 74 4.43 21.09 4.52
CA HIS A 74 5.53 21.59 3.70
C HIS A 74 5.89 20.63 2.56
N ARG A 75 6.06 19.34 2.90
CA ARG A 75 6.46 18.30 1.94
C ARG A 75 5.40 18.06 0.87
N ILE A 76 4.12 18.04 1.23
CA ILE A 76 3.04 17.81 0.28
C ILE A 76 2.91 19.00 -0.69
N VAL A 77 2.83 20.22 -0.17
CA VAL A 77 2.64 21.44 -0.97
C VAL A 77 3.80 21.67 -1.93
N ASN A 78 5.04 21.49 -1.47
CA ASN A 78 6.24 21.68 -2.30
C ASN A 78 6.66 20.43 -3.08
N ARG A 79 5.90 19.33 -2.96
CA ARG A 79 6.23 18.02 -3.54
C ARG A 79 7.64 17.53 -3.17
N ASP A 80 8.07 17.81 -1.95
CA ASP A 80 9.37 17.40 -1.41
C ASP A 80 9.31 15.96 -0.90
N LEU A 81 9.68 15.02 -1.78
CA LEU A 81 9.57 13.59 -1.53
C LEU A 81 10.67 13.06 -0.58
N ILE A 82 10.26 12.12 0.25
CA ILE A 82 11.13 11.25 1.05
C ILE A 82 11.60 10.11 0.14
N SER A 83 12.89 9.78 0.21
CA SER A 83 13.52 8.82 -0.70
C SER A 83 13.17 7.38 -0.33
N LEU A 84 12.92 6.53 -1.32
CA LEU A 84 12.74 5.09 -1.12
C LEU A 84 14.11 4.43 -0.97
N VAL A 85 14.34 3.74 0.15
CA VAL A 85 15.54 2.93 0.38
C VAL A 85 15.41 1.60 -0.36
N ASP A 86 14.29 0.92 -0.14
CA ASP A 86 13.99 -0.36 -0.77
C ASP A 86 12.48 -0.68 -0.72
N GLU A 87 12.01 -1.51 -1.67
CA GLU A 87 10.67 -2.08 -1.69
C GLU A 87 10.68 -3.58 -2.00
N SER A 88 9.84 -4.33 -1.29
CA SER A 88 9.72 -5.77 -1.49
C SER A 88 8.97 -6.12 -2.79
N PRO A 89 9.11 -7.36 -3.28
CA PRO A 89 8.24 -7.86 -4.34
C PRO A 89 6.73 -7.81 -3.96
N PRO A 90 5.81 -7.77 -4.95
CA PRO A 90 4.36 -7.67 -4.74
C PRO A 90 3.68 -8.77 -3.93
N HIS A 91 4.33 -9.90 -3.67
CA HIS A 91 3.76 -11.03 -2.94
C HIS A 91 4.60 -11.40 -1.73
N SER A 92 5.07 -10.37 -1.01
CA SER A 92 5.93 -10.56 0.15
C SER A 92 5.23 -11.34 1.26
N ASP A 93 5.95 -12.30 1.82
CA ASP A 93 5.43 -13.21 2.83
C ASP A 93 5.84 -12.79 4.26
N THR A 94 5.60 -13.66 5.23
CA THR A 94 5.98 -13.41 6.62
C THR A 94 7.48 -13.39 6.87
N LYS A 95 8.28 -14.10 6.05
CA LYS A 95 9.74 -14.10 6.15
C LYS A 95 10.28 -12.78 5.65
N ASP A 96 9.79 -12.29 4.52
CA ASP A 96 10.13 -10.97 3.99
C ASP A 96 9.82 -9.90 5.06
N LYS A 97 8.63 -9.94 5.65
CA LYS A 97 8.26 -9.00 6.71
C LYS A 97 9.21 -9.03 7.90
N ARG A 98 9.67 -10.20 8.32
CA ARG A 98 10.65 -10.32 9.42
C ARG A 98 12.01 -9.74 9.01
N TYR A 99 12.44 -10.01 7.78
CA TYR A 99 13.69 -9.48 7.24
C TYR A 99 13.68 -7.95 7.18
N TYR A 100 12.66 -7.34 6.56
CA TYR A 100 12.52 -5.88 6.52
C TYR A 100 12.42 -5.28 7.92
N ASN A 101 11.67 -5.89 8.84
CA ASN A 101 11.58 -5.40 10.23
C ASN A 101 12.93 -5.43 10.96
N MET A 102 13.79 -6.40 10.66
CA MET A 102 15.13 -6.46 11.24
C MET A 102 16.00 -5.31 10.71
N ILE A 103 16.00 -5.10 9.39
CA ILE A 103 16.75 -3.99 8.78
C ILE A 103 16.24 -2.64 9.26
N VAL A 104 14.92 -2.44 9.32
CA VAL A 104 14.32 -1.21 9.84
C VAL A 104 14.83 -0.91 11.25
N ARG A 105 14.92 -1.90 12.14
CA ARG A 105 15.44 -1.69 13.51
C ARG A 105 16.89 -1.25 13.53
N ASP A 106 17.72 -1.76 12.62
CA ASP A 106 19.13 -1.39 12.52
C ASP A 106 19.26 0.03 11.95
N ILE A 107 18.51 0.35 10.89
CA ILE A 107 18.45 1.71 10.32
C ILE A 107 17.93 2.71 11.37
N GLU A 108 16.84 2.40 12.08
CA GLU A 108 16.28 3.27 13.13
C GLU A 108 17.29 3.52 14.27
N ARG A 109 18.13 2.53 14.61
CA ARG A 109 19.16 2.68 15.65
C ARG A 109 20.24 3.66 15.25
N GLU A 110 20.63 3.69 13.98
CA GLU A 110 21.72 4.55 13.50
C GLU A 110 21.25 5.90 12.97
N CYS A 111 20.11 5.94 12.29
CA CYS A 111 19.60 7.11 11.57
C CYS A 111 18.49 7.85 12.33
N GLY A 112 18.00 7.31 13.45
CA GLY A 112 16.87 7.87 14.19
C GLY A 112 15.52 7.47 13.58
N LYS A 113 14.58 7.10 14.45
CA LYS A 113 13.25 6.60 14.05
C LYS A 113 12.41 7.66 13.34
N GLU A 114 12.56 8.92 13.72
CA GLU A 114 11.86 10.07 13.15
C GLU A 114 12.24 10.37 11.69
N ASN A 115 13.37 9.82 11.23
CA ASN A 115 13.87 10.01 9.86
C ASN A 115 13.48 8.86 8.92
N ILE A 116 12.83 7.82 9.44
CA ILE A 116 12.45 6.61 8.70
C ILE A 116 10.93 6.49 8.66
N ILE A 117 10.40 6.15 7.49
CA ILE A 117 8.98 5.85 7.30
C ILE A 117 8.85 4.44 6.72
N THR A 118 7.96 3.64 7.30
CA THR A 118 7.65 2.30 6.79
C THR A 118 6.22 2.24 6.28
N ASP A 119 6.01 1.55 5.16
CA ASP A 119 4.69 1.25 4.61
C ASP A 119 4.53 -0.25 4.40
N SER A 120 3.35 -0.77 4.69
CA SER A 120 2.95 -2.12 4.31
C SER A 120 1.55 -2.04 3.70
N ALA A 121 1.49 -2.15 2.37
CA ALA A 121 0.24 -2.13 1.64
C ALA A 121 -0.16 -3.56 1.29
N SER A 122 -1.32 -4.01 1.78
CA SER A 122 -1.83 -5.35 1.51
C SER A 122 -3.25 -5.35 0.94
N LYS A 123 -3.48 -6.14 -0.10
CA LYS A 123 -4.81 -6.43 -0.65
C LYS A 123 -4.80 -7.77 -1.37
N LEU A 124 -5.87 -8.54 -1.21
CA LEU A 124 -6.16 -9.66 -2.11
C LEU A 124 -6.68 -9.10 -3.44
N PRO A 125 -6.06 -9.40 -4.60
CA PRO A 125 -6.54 -8.96 -5.92
C PRO A 125 -8.01 -9.32 -6.10
N HIS A 126 -8.36 -10.53 -5.66
CA HIS A 126 -9.71 -11.04 -5.54
C HIS A 126 -9.79 -12.10 -4.43
N LYS A 127 -10.95 -12.25 -3.80
CA LYS A 127 -11.28 -13.41 -2.94
C LYS A 127 -12.26 -14.31 -3.71
N ILE A 128 -11.85 -14.90 -4.83
CA ILE A 128 -12.75 -15.78 -5.59
C ILE A 128 -12.86 -17.11 -4.83
N PRO A 129 -14.05 -17.48 -4.34
CA PRO A 129 -14.26 -18.77 -3.71
C PRO A 129 -14.12 -19.87 -4.76
N SER A 130 -13.52 -20.99 -4.37
CA SER A 130 -13.41 -22.20 -5.21
C SER A 130 -14.75 -22.92 -5.38
N ARG A 131 -15.76 -22.60 -4.56
CA ARG A 131 -17.11 -23.18 -4.59
C ARG A 131 -18.16 -22.07 -4.60
N ILE A 132 -19.21 -22.25 -5.38
CA ILE A 132 -20.35 -21.34 -5.40
C ILE A 132 -21.33 -21.85 -4.35
N GLU A 133 -21.47 -21.13 -3.24
CA GLU A 133 -22.74 -21.09 -2.53
C GLU A 133 -23.58 -19.96 -3.12
N VAL A 134 -24.90 -20.13 -3.18
CA VAL A 134 -25.83 -19.20 -3.88
C VAL A 134 -25.77 -17.77 -3.27
N ASP A 135 -25.22 -17.63 -2.06
CA ASP A 135 -25.10 -16.38 -1.30
C ASP A 135 -23.65 -15.85 -1.21
N ASP A 136 -22.69 -16.43 -1.96
CA ASP A 136 -21.31 -15.97 -1.93
C ASP A 136 -21.11 -14.78 -2.88
N GLU A 137 -21.27 -13.56 -2.36
CA GLU A 137 -21.10 -12.27 -3.07
C GLU A 137 -19.75 -12.13 -3.81
N LYS A 138 -18.77 -13.01 -3.52
CA LYS A 138 -17.42 -12.96 -4.08
C LYS A 138 -17.21 -13.92 -5.24
N ALA A 139 -18.15 -14.82 -5.52
CA ALA A 139 -18.06 -15.75 -6.63
C ALA A 139 -18.46 -15.09 -7.96
N ILE A 140 -17.69 -15.34 -9.02
CA ILE A 140 -18.10 -14.99 -10.39
C ILE A 140 -18.56 -16.29 -11.06
N PRO A 141 -19.88 -16.51 -11.20
CA PRO A 141 -20.41 -17.74 -11.78
C PRO A 141 -20.22 -17.76 -13.31
N VAL A 142 -19.86 -18.93 -13.83
CA VAL A 142 -19.76 -19.23 -15.25
C VAL A 142 -20.81 -20.28 -15.59
N ILE A 143 -21.70 -19.97 -16.53
CA ILE A 143 -22.71 -20.90 -17.02
C ILE A 143 -22.20 -21.52 -18.33
N ARG A 144 -22.03 -22.85 -18.35
CA ARG A 144 -21.65 -23.57 -19.57
C ARG A 144 -22.89 -23.82 -20.42
N LYS A 145 -22.76 -23.83 -21.75
CA LYS A 145 -23.89 -24.05 -22.68
C LYS A 145 -24.67 -25.34 -22.42
N ASN A 146 -24.01 -26.38 -21.92
CA ASN A 146 -24.59 -27.72 -21.71
C ASN A 146 -24.76 -28.08 -20.22
N SER A 147 -24.61 -27.12 -19.30
CA SER A 147 -24.75 -27.35 -17.86
C SER A 147 -25.79 -26.41 -17.29
N THR A 148 -26.74 -26.95 -16.53
CA THR A 148 -27.72 -26.16 -15.77
C THR A 148 -27.13 -25.60 -14.48
N PHE A 149 -26.01 -26.15 -14.01
CA PHE A 149 -25.34 -25.72 -12.78
C PHE A 149 -24.20 -24.75 -13.09
N PRO A 150 -24.14 -23.57 -12.42
CA PRO A 150 -23.04 -22.64 -12.54
C PRO A 150 -21.77 -23.19 -11.88
N VAL A 151 -20.61 -22.85 -12.42
CA VAL A 151 -19.28 -23.18 -11.87
C VAL A 151 -18.49 -21.91 -11.60
N SER A 152 -17.59 -21.91 -10.61
CA SER A 152 -16.81 -20.70 -10.26
C SER A 152 -15.77 -20.43 -11.34
N ILE A 153 -15.55 -19.18 -11.72
CA ILE A 153 -14.46 -18.83 -12.64
C ILE A 153 -13.09 -19.31 -12.12
N GLY A 154 -12.90 -19.36 -10.80
CA GLY A 154 -11.65 -19.81 -10.19
C GLY A 154 -11.39 -21.32 -10.35
N SER A 155 -12.42 -22.13 -10.58
CA SER A 155 -12.26 -23.56 -10.91
C SER A 155 -12.08 -23.81 -12.41
N GLU A 156 -12.51 -22.87 -13.25
CA GLU A 156 -12.44 -23.00 -14.72
C GLU A 156 -11.18 -22.39 -15.32
N SER A 157 -10.54 -21.43 -14.63
CA SER A 157 -9.39 -20.68 -15.14
C SER A 157 -8.16 -20.90 -14.27
N GLU A 158 -7.16 -21.60 -14.84
CA GLU A 158 -5.86 -21.81 -14.18
C GLU A 158 -5.13 -20.49 -13.88
N ILE A 159 -5.29 -19.48 -14.74
CA ILE A 159 -4.69 -18.16 -14.54
C ILE A 159 -5.23 -17.53 -13.26
N ILE A 160 -6.56 -17.55 -13.10
CA ILE A 160 -7.23 -16.92 -11.96
C ILE A 160 -6.95 -17.72 -10.67
N GLN A 161 -6.90 -19.05 -10.74
CA GLN A 161 -6.57 -19.90 -9.60
C GLN A 161 -5.21 -19.55 -9.00
N ASN A 162 -4.24 -19.16 -9.84
CA ASN A 162 -2.90 -18.76 -9.40
C ASN A 162 -2.82 -17.32 -8.85
N LEU A 163 -3.84 -16.48 -9.07
CA LEU A 163 -3.94 -15.11 -8.54
C LEU A 163 -4.53 -15.03 -7.12
N THR A 164 -4.49 -16.13 -6.37
CA THR A 164 -5.03 -16.23 -5.01
C THR A 164 -4.10 -15.68 -3.93
N LYS A 165 -2.82 -15.43 -4.26
CA LYS A 165 -1.87 -14.84 -3.31
C LYS A 165 -2.20 -13.37 -3.06
N PRO A 166 -2.22 -12.91 -1.80
CA PRO A 166 -2.37 -11.49 -1.51
C PRO A 166 -1.23 -10.70 -2.13
N ILE A 167 -1.56 -9.53 -2.68
CA ILE A 167 -0.55 -8.51 -2.96
C ILE A 167 -0.17 -7.90 -1.62
N ASN A 168 1.10 -7.98 -1.25
CA ASN A 168 1.67 -7.37 -0.07
C ASN A 168 3.03 -6.78 -0.46
N ILE A 169 3.18 -5.46 -0.32
CA ILE A 169 4.44 -4.76 -0.58
C ILE A 169 4.85 -4.03 0.70
N ILE A 170 6.11 -4.22 1.08
CA ILE A 170 6.75 -3.59 2.24
C ILE A 170 7.75 -2.57 1.72
N ARG A 171 7.80 -1.39 2.34
CA ARG A 171 8.67 -0.30 1.92
C ARG A 171 9.36 0.36 3.09
N ILE A 172 10.59 0.77 2.84
CA ILE A 172 11.38 1.61 3.74
C ILE A 172 11.68 2.91 3.00
N TYR A 173 11.31 4.03 3.59
CA TYR A 173 11.64 5.36 3.13
C TYR A 173 12.54 6.04 4.17
N ALA A 174 13.47 6.87 3.70
CA ALA A 174 14.37 7.63 4.54
C ALA A 174 14.38 9.09 4.10
N LYS A 175 14.39 10.01 5.07
CA LYS A 175 14.57 11.44 4.77
C LYS A 175 15.93 11.67 4.11
N LYS A 176 16.04 12.73 3.31
CA LYS A 176 17.20 12.99 2.44
C LYS A 176 18.51 13.04 3.22
N GLU A 177 18.46 13.53 4.46
CA GLU A 177 19.60 13.73 5.35
C GLU A 177 20.27 12.40 5.76
N VAL A 178 19.49 11.32 5.86
CA VAL A 178 19.97 10.01 6.32
C VAL A 178 19.90 8.93 5.24
N TYR A 179 19.43 9.28 4.04
CA TYR A 179 19.17 8.33 2.96
C TYR A 179 20.41 7.50 2.59
N GLU A 180 21.56 8.13 2.38
CA GLU A 180 22.79 7.43 1.99
C GLU A 180 23.21 6.41 3.04
N ARG A 181 23.14 6.78 4.33
CA ARG A 181 23.48 5.86 5.42
C ARG A 181 22.47 4.72 5.54
N ALA A 182 21.17 5.03 5.45
CA ALA A 182 20.12 4.02 5.49
C ALA A 182 20.24 3.02 4.33
N LYS A 183 20.61 3.51 3.14
CA LYS A 183 20.83 2.68 1.96
C LYS A 183 22.05 1.77 2.12
N GLN A 184 23.15 2.30 2.65
CA GLN A 184 24.34 1.52 2.95
C GLN A 184 24.05 0.37 3.94
N ILE A 185 23.33 0.65 5.04
CA ILE A 185 22.96 -0.39 6.03
C ILE A 185 22.09 -1.47 5.38
N TYR A 186 21.15 -1.08 4.53
CA TYR A 186 20.32 -2.04 3.80
C TYR A 186 21.17 -2.94 2.90
N ASP A 187 22.07 -2.36 2.11
CA ASP A 187 22.91 -3.09 1.16
C ASP A 187 23.88 -4.05 1.89
N GLU A 188 24.50 -3.64 3.00
CA GLU A 188 25.33 -4.51 3.85
C GLU A 188 24.56 -5.74 4.36
N LYS A 189 23.32 -5.54 4.84
CA LYS A 189 22.45 -6.63 5.33
C LYS A 189 21.94 -7.53 4.22
N GLN A 190 21.87 -7.02 2.99
CA GLN A 190 21.49 -7.79 1.82
C GLN A 190 22.62 -8.73 1.40
N SER A 191 23.86 -8.23 1.36
CA SER A 191 25.05 -9.05 1.10
C SER A 191 25.25 -10.15 2.15
N ASP A 192 25.14 -9.81 3.45
CA ASP A 192 25.23 -10.80 4.54
C ASP A 192 24.20 -11.93 4.40
N ALA A 193 22.98 -11.62 3.93
CA ALA A 193 21.92 -12.59 3.74
C ALA A 193 22.14 -13.49 2.51
N LEU A 194 22.88 -13.00 1.51
CA LEU A 194 23.22 -13.73 0.29
C LEU A 194 24.54 -14.52 0.41
N GLY A 195 25.32 -14.29 1.47
CA GLY A 195 26.54 -15.03 1.76
C GLY A 195 27.75 -14.64 0.91
N GLU A 196 27.80 -13.39 0.46
CA GLU A 196 28.96 -12.78 -0.22
C GLU A 196 29.90 -12.06 0.77
#